data_AF-A0A932J0V6-F1
#
_entry.id   AF-A0A932J0V6-F1
#
_cell.length_a   1.000
_cell.length_b   1.000
_cell.length_c   1.000
_cell.angle_alpha   90.00
_cell.angle_beta   90.00
_cell.angle_gamma   90.00
#
_symmetry.space_group_name_H-M   'P 1'
#
loop_
_entity.id
_entity.type
_entity.pdbx_description
1 polymer ?
#
loop_
_entity_poly.entity_id
_entity_poly.type
_entity_poly.pdbx_seq_one_letter_code
_entity_poly.pdbx_strand_id
1 'polypeptide(L)' 'MAADAALSPVSSHFRDPSFSADVIRWQKTHGRHTLPWQNTRDAYRVWLSEIMLQQTQVAA' A
#
# COMPACT_ATOMS: atom_id res chain seq x y z
N MET A 1 2.14 -42.91 -16.46
CA MET A 1 2.57 -41.78 -17.31
C MET A 1 1.66 -40.61 -16.97
N ALA A 2 2.22 -39.66 -16.21
CA ALA A 2 1.49 -38.76 -15.31
C ALA A 2 0.77 -37.59 -16.02
N ALA A 3 -0.19 -37.03 -15.29
CA ALA A 3 -1.35 -36.28 -15.72
C ALA A 3 -1.11 -34.80 -16.11
N ASP A 4 -1.97 -34.37 -17.05
CA ASP A 4 -2.67 -33.09 -17.16
C ASP A 4 -2.19 -31.93 -16.26
N ALA A 5 -1.52 -30.96 -16.87
CA ALA A 5 -1.16 -29.68 -16.26
C ALA A 5 -1.90 -28.55 -16.98
N ALA A 6 -3.23 -28.53 -16.79
CA ALA A 6 -4.02 -27.33 -17.02
C ALA A 6 -3.37 -26.17 -16.24
N LEU A 7 -3.08 -25.07 -16.95
CA LEU A 7 -2.64 -23.80 -16.40
C LEU A 7 -3.71 -23.31 -15.39
N SER A 8 -3.58 -23.79 -14.15
CA SER A 8 -4.38 -23.37 -13.01
C SER A 8 -3.97 -21.96 -12.59
N PRO A 9 -4.90 -21.12 -12.13
CA PRO A 9 -4.71 -19.69 -12.01
C PRO A 9 -3.77 -19.35 -10.84
N VAL A 10 -2.48 -19.12 -11.11
CA VAL A 10 -1.63 -18.44 -10.12
C VAL A 10 -2.08 -17.00 -10.06
N SER A 11 -2.95 -16.66 -9.07
CA SER A 11 -3.02 -15.33 -8.43
C SER A 11 -4.13 -15.14 -7.37
N SER A 12 -4.88 -16.17 -6.93
CA SER A 12 -6.04 -15.92 -6.05
C SER A 12 -5.74 -15.83 -4.54
N HIS A 13 -4.52 -16.11 -4.07
CA HIS A 13 -4.25 -16.27 -2.63
C HIS A 13 -4.03 -14.98 -1.83
N PHE A 14 -3.84 -13.82 -2.47
CA PHE A 14 -3.62 -12.55 -1.76
C PHE A 14 -4.89 -11.74 -1.50
N ARG A 15 -6.06 -12.22 -1.96
CA ARG A 15 -7.35 -11.55 -1.72
C ARG A 15 -7.98 -12.08 -0.43
N ASP A 16 -7.44 -11.67 0.71
CA ASP A 16 -8.20 -11.70 1.95
C ASP A 16 -8.89 -10.32 2.14
N PRO A 17 -10.22 -10.24 1.95
CA PRO A 17 -10.95 -8.99 2.12
C PRO A 17 -10.96 -8.52 3.59
N SER A 18 -10.80 -9.43 4.55
CA SER A 18 -10.82 -9.09 5.98
C SER A 18 -9.54 -8.37 6.40
N PHE A 19 -8.38 -8.87 5.99
CA PHE A 19 -7.09 -8.23 6.25
C PHE A 19 -7.05 -6.79 5.72
N SER A 20 -7.47 -6.60 4.47
CA SER A 20 -7.50 -5.26 3.86
C SER A 20 -8.45 -4.32 4.61
N ALA A 21 -9.62 -4.82 5.01
CA ALA A 21 -10.60 -4.04 5.75
C ALA A 21 -10.09 -3.62 7.15
N ASP A 22 -9.37 -4.51 7.83
CA ASP A 22 -8.85 -4.24 9.15
C ASP A 22 -7.66 -3.26 9.13
N VAL A 23 -6.76 -3.40 8.14
CA VAL A 23 -5.68 -2.42 7.93
C VAL A 23 -6.24 -1.05 7.59
N ILE A 24 -7.25 -0.96 6.71
CA ILE A 24 -7.90 0.32 6.38
C ILE A 24 -8.55 0.94 7.62
N ARG A 25 -9.21 0.12 8.45
CA ARG A 25 -9.85 0.60 9.68
C ARG A 25 -8.84 1.17 10.65
N TRP A 26 -7.75 0.44 10.90
CA TRP A 26 -6.68 0.90 11.77
C TRP A 26 -6.00 2.16 11.22
N GLN A 27 -5.72 2.22 9.91
CA GLN A 27 -5.09 3.38 9.28
C GLN A 27 -5.96 4.63 9.45
N LYS A 28 -7.29 4.52 9.35
CA LYS A 28 -8.21 5.65 9.59
C LYS A 28 -8.18 6.18 11.02
N THR A 29 -7.95 5.33 12.03
CA THR A 29 -8.01 5.76 13.44
C THR A 29 -6.63 6.10 14.02
N HIS A 30 -5.57 5.44 13.57
CA HIS A 30 -4.22 5.56 14.12
C HIS A 30 -3.15 5.95 13.10
N GLY A 31 -3.53 6.10 11.83
CA GLY A 31 -2.61 6.53 10.77
C GLY A 31 -2.17 7.98 10.94
N ARG A 32 -0.99 8.27 10.40
CA ARG A 32 -0.51 9.66 10.24
C ARG A 32 -1.30 10.28 9.09
N HIS A 33 -2.06 11.34 9.36
CA HIS A 33 -2.89 12.07 8.37
C HIS A 33 -2.52 13.54 8.24
N THR A 34 -1.63 14.04 9.09
CA THR A 34 -1.30 15.47 9.20
C THR A 34 -0.04 15.85 8.42
N LEU A 35 0.56 14.91 7.69
CA LEU A 35 1.75 15.18 6.92
C LEU A 35 1.43 16.14 5.77
N PRO A 36 2.24 17.19 5.55
CA PRO A 36 1.93 18.22 4.55
C PRO A 36 1.73 17.67 3.13
N TRP A 37 2.48 16.61 2.77
CA TRP A 37 2.40 15.97 1.46
C TRP A 37 1.26 14.95 1.32
N GLN A 38 0.57 14.59 2.41
CA GLN A 38 -0.61 13.71 2.36
C GLN A 38 -1.91 14.50 2.18
N ASN A 39 -1.97 15.76 2.65
CA ASN A 39 -3.15 16.61 2.50
C ASN A 39 -3.17 17.39 1.18
N THR A 40 -2.60 16.82 0.12
CA THR A 40 -2.62 17.40 -1.21
C THR A 40 -2.90 16.34 -2.27
N ARG A 41 -3.55 16.74 -3.36
CA ARG A 41 -3.77 15.90 -4.55
C ARG A 41 -2.80 16.22 -5.69
N ASP A 42 -1.83 17.09 -5.44
CA ASP A 42 -0.79 17.45 -6.40
C ASP A 42 0.21 16.29 -6.54
N ALA A 43 0.17 15.61 -7.69
CA ALA A 43 1.01 14.48 -7.99
C ALA A 43 2.51 14.82 -7.94
N TYR A 44 2.91 16.05 -8.27
CA TYR A 44 4.30 16.46 -8.22
C TYR A 44 4.83 16.51 -6.78
N ARG A 45 4.03 17.06 -5.86
CA ARG A 45 4.40 17.16 -4.44
C ARG A 45 4.45 15.81 -3.74
N VAL A 46 3.56 14.89 -4.13
CA VAL A 46 3.59 13.51 -3.63
C VAL A 46 4.85 12.80 -4.11
N TRP A 47 5.13 12.84 -5.43
CA TRP A 47 6.32 12.21 -6.00
C TRP A 47 7.62 12.75 -5.41
N LEU A 48 7.73 14.08 -5.29
CA LEU A 48 8.91 14.70 -4.71
C LEU A 48 9.15 14.23 -3.26
N SER A 49 8.09 14.12 -2.47
CA SER A 49 8.18 13.66 -1.07
C SER A 49 8.64 12.20 -0.98
N GLU A 50 8.17 11.33 -1.88
CA GLU A 50 8.63 9.94 -1.96
C GLU A 50 10.12 9.85 -2.23
N ILE A 51 10.64 10.61 -3.21
CA ILE A 51 12.07 10.60 -3.55
C ILE A 51 12.92 11.13 -2.39
N MET A 52 12.49 12.22 -1.73
CA MET A 52 13.23 12.76 -0.58
C MET A 52 13.31 11.76 0.59
N LEU A 53 12.23 11.00 0.85
CA LEU A 53 12.13 10.07 1.97
C LEU A 53 12.79 8.71 1.74
N GLN A 54 13.28 8.42 0.53
CA GLN A 54 14.03 7.18 0.28
C GLN A 54 15.38 7.13 1.02
N GLN A 55 15.98 8.29 1.28
CA GLN A 55 17.29 8.39 1.95
C GLN A 55 17.25 9.24 3.22
N THR A 56 16.08 9.77 3.60
CA THR A 56 15.91 10.61 4.78
C THR A 56 14.69 10.20 5.61
N GLN A 57 14.75 10.45 6.92
CA GLN A 57 13.65 10.13 7.82
C GLN A 57 12.74 11.34 8.00
N VAL A 58 11.45 11.08 8.18
CA VAL A 58 10.51 12.13 8.62
C VAL A 58 10.86 12.50 10.05
N ALA A 59 11.25 13.76 10.30
CA ALA A 59 11.40 14.27 11.66
C ALA A 59 10.08 14.08 12.44
N ALA A 60 10.19 13.58 13.68
CA ALA A 60 9.06 13.24 14.52
C ALA A 60 8.29 14.47 15.03
#